data_AF-A9P8N7-F1
#
_entry.id   AF-A9P8N7-F1
#
_cell.length_a   1.000
_cell.length_b   1.000
_cell.length_c   1.000
_cell.angle_alpha   90.00
_cell.angle_beta   90.00
_cell.angle_gamma   90.00
#
_symmetry.space_group_name_H-M   'P 1'
#
loop_
_entity.id
_entity.type
_entity.pdbx_description
1 polymer ?
#
loop_
_entity_poly.entity_id
_entity_poly.type
_entity_poly.pdbx_seq_one_letter_code
_entity_poly.pdbx_strand_id
1 'polypeptide(L)'
;MNLIRAKSMEKGWDLELGELARIWKGGCIIRAVFLDRIKKAYDRNPDLANLLVDPEFAKEIIERQSAWRRVVCLAINSGISTPGMSSSLAYFDTFRRERLPANLVQAQRDYFGAHTYERVDVEGSFHTEWFKIARQLKN
;
A
#
# COMPACT_ATOMS: atom_id res chain seq x y z
N MET A 1 4.65 -8.95 5.72
CA MET A 1 4.10 -8.96 7.09
C MET A 1 2.64 -8.53 7.19
N ASN A 2 2.20 -7.48 6.48
CA ASN A 2 0.82 -6.96 6.59
C ASN A 2 -0.30 -7.99 6.36
N LEU A 3 -0.17 -8.87 5.35
CA LEU A 3 -1.16 -9.93 5.09
C LEU A 3 -1.28 -10.91 6.28
N ILE A 4 -0.15 -11.27 6.89
CA ILE A 4 -0.11 -12.17 8.05
C ILE A 4 -0.76 -11.50 9.26
N ARG A 5 -0.46 -10.21 9.50
CA ARG A 5 -1.10 -9.43 10.56
C ARG A 5 -2.61 -9.36 10.39
N ALA A 6 -3.08 -9.00 9.20
CA ALA A 6 -4.50 -8.93 8.90
C ALA A 6 -5.19 -10.26 9.18
N LYS A 7 -4.57 -11.38 8.78
CA LYS A 7 -5.12 -12.71 9.05
C LYS A 7 -5.08 -13.08 10.54
N SER A 8 -4.02 -12.70 11.24
CA SER A 8 -3.92 -12.88 12.70
C SER A 8 -5.04 -12.16 13.43
N MET A 9 -5.35 -10.91 13.04
CA MET A 9 -6.45 -10.13 13.61
C MET A 9 -7.80 -10.77 13.30
N GLU A 10 -8.05 -11.16 12.05
CA GLU A 10 -9.29 -11.83 11.64
C GLU A 10 -9.54 -13.14 12.42
N LYS A 11 -8.47 -13.85 12.78
CA LYS A 11 -8.54 -15.17 13.44
C LYS A 11 -8.28 -15.15 14.94
N GLY A 12 -7.90 -14.00 15.51
CA GLY A 12 -7.52 -13.91 16.93
C GLY A 12 -6.30 -14.76 17.30
N TRP A 13 -5.33 -14.92 16.39
CA TRP A 13 -4.16 -15.79 16.60
C TRP A 13 -3.04 -15.16 17.42
N ASP A 14 -3.08 -13.84 17.62
CA ASP A 14 -2.06 -13.08 18.36
C ASP A 14 -0.62 -13.39 17.91
N LEU A 15 -0.40 -13.42 16.58
CA LEU A 15 0.90 -13.77 16.01
C LEU A 15 1.99 -12.73 16.31
N GLU A 16 3.08 -13.20 16.90
CA GLU A 16 4.30 -12.41 17.10
C GLU A 16 5.12 -12.28 15.79
N LEU A 17 4.94 -11.18 15.08
CA LEU A 17 5.57 -10.97 13.76
C LEU A 17 7.11 -10.94 13.81
N GLY A 18 7.70 -10.47 14.92
CA GLY A 18 9.14 -10.51 15.15
C GLY A 18 9.68 -11.94 15.24
N GLU A 19 8.97 -12.82 15.97
CA GLU A 19 9.33 -14.22 16.12
C GLU A 19 9.17 -15.01 14.82
N LEU A 20 8.15 -14.71 14.01
CA LEU A 20 8.03 -15.26 12.66
C LEU A 20 9.25 -14.91 11.80
N ALA A 21 9.71 -13.65 11.83
CA ALA A 21 10.92 -13.23 11.12
C ALA A 21 12.16 -13.98 11.61
N ARG A 22 12.27 -14.22 12.93
CA ARG A 22 13.38 -14.99 13.53
C ARG A 22 13.40 -16.44 13.05
N ILE A 23 12.25 -17.12 13.03
CA ILE A 23 12.16 -18.53 12.62
C ILE A 23 12.56 -18.69 11.15
N TRP A 24 12.21 -17.74 10.27
CA TRP A 24 12.63 -17.75 8.87
C TRP A 24 14.13 -17.52 8.65
N LYS A 25 14.90 -17.17 9.68
CA LYS A 25 16.36 -17.09 9.53
C LYS A 25 17.02 -18.46 9.37
N GLY A 26 16.41 -19.52 9.90
CA GLY A 26 16.97 -20.87 9.91
C GLY A 26 16.20 -21.81 8.98
N GLY A 27 16.93 -22.60 8.19
CA GLY A 27 16.38 -23.74 7.44
C GLY A 27 15.55 -23.42 6.19
N CYS A 28 14.83 -22.29 6.14
CA CYS A 28 14.01 -21.96 4.98
C CYS A 28 14.82 -21.37 3.80
N ILE A 29 14.21 -21.36 2.61
CA ILE A 29 14.85 -20.90 1.35
C ILE A 29 15.10 -19.39 1.36
N ILE A 30 14.24 -18.60 2.02
CA ILE A 30 14.29 -17.13 2.02
C ILE A 30 15.24 -16.54 3.09
N ARG A 31 16.02 -17.38 3.76
CA ARG A 31 16.94 -16.97 4.83
C ARG A 31 17.90 -15.88 4.34
N ALA A 32 18.01 -14.78 5.09
CA ALA A 32 18.90 -13.68 4.78
C ALA A 32 19.19 -12.84 6.03
N VAL A 33 20.32 -12.12 6.05
CA VAL A 33 20.64 -11.09 7.07
C VAL A 33 19.54 -10.02 7.13
N PHE A 34 18.81 -9.82 6.03
CA PHE A 34 17.64 -8.94 5.98
C PHE A 34 16.56 -9.27 7.03
N LEU A 35 16.37 -10.56 7.37
CA LEU A 35 15.36 -10.98 8.34
C LEU A 35 15.68 -10.51 9.77
N ASP A 36 16.96 -10.33 10.11
CA ASP A 36 17.34 -9.72 11.39
C ASP A 36 16.86 -8.28 11.53
N ARG A 37 16.87 -7.55 10.42
CA ARG A 37 16.40 -6.17 10.40
C ARG A 37 14.88 -6.10 10.56
N ILE A 38 14.15 -7.04 9.96
CA ILE A 38 12.71 -7.17 10.17
C ILE A 38 12.42 -7.49 11.65
N LYS A 39 13.12 -8.45 12.24
CA LYS A 39 12.96 -8.75 13.67
C LYS A 39 13.21 -7.51 14.53
N LYS A 40 14.32 -6.80 14.32
CA LYS A 40 14.65 -5.57 15.05
C LYS A 40 13.58 -4.48 14.92
N ALA A 41 12.96 -4.33 13.75
CA ALA A 41 11.86 -3.38 13.58
C ALA A 41 10.64 -3.73 14.45
N TYR A 42 10.31 -5.02 14.58
CA TYR A 42 9.23 -5.47 15.47
C TYR A 42 9.63 -5.51 16.95
N ASP A 43 10.92 -5.72 17.28
CA ASP A 43 11.43 -5.58 18.65
C ASP A 43 11.31 -4.11 19.12
N ARG A 44 11.54 -3.15 18.22
CA ARG A 44 11.34 -1.72 18.49
C ARG A 44 9.87 -1.34 18.64
N ASN A 45 9.01 -1.90 17.79
CA ASN A 45 7.58 -1.61 17.78
C ASN A 45 6.78 -2.87 17.37
N PRO A 46 6.25 -3.64 18.35
CA PRO A 46 5.43 -4.81 18.06
C PRO A 46 4.18 -4.49 17.23
N ASP A 47 3.60 -3.30 17.45
CA ASP A 47 2.38 -2.81 16.78
C ASP A 47 2.64 -2.10 15.45
N LEU A 48 3.89 -2.12 14.96
CA LEU A 48 4.32 -1.42 13.74
C LEU A 48 3.40 -1.76 12.56
N ALA A 49 2.54 -0.85 12.10
CA ALA A 49 1.54 -1.15 11.08
C ALA A 49 2.12 -1.74 9.77
N ASN A 50 3.27 -1.20 9.32
CA ASN A 50 3.96 -1.60 8.09
C ASN A 50 5.48 -1.41 8.27
N LEU A 51 6.30 -2.29 7.69
CA LEU A 51 7.76 -2.13 7.68
C LEU A 51 8.21 -0.82 6.98
N LEU A 52 7.43 -0.31 6.03
CA LEU A 52 7.74 0.96 5.36
C LEU A 52 7.70 2.19 6.28
N VAL A 53 7.08 2.09 7.46
CA VAL A 53 7.04 3.18 8.45
C VAL A 53 8.02 2.98 9.61
N ASP A 54 8.80 1.89 9.61
CA ASP A 54 9.95 1.78 10.52
C ASP A 54 11.05 2.78 10.09
N PRO A 55 11.68 3.52 11.01
CA PRO A 55 12.63 4.57 10.66
C PRO A 55 13.83 4.11 9.81
N GLU A 56 14.35 2.91 10.05
CA GLU A 56 15.51 2.40 9.30
C GLU A 56 15.12 2.02 7.87
N PHE A 57 14.00 1.30 7.72
CA PHE A 57 13.47 0.93 6.40
C PHE A 57 13.03 2.16 5.60
N ALA A 58 12.32 3.09 6.24
CA ALA A 58 11.88 4.33 5.60
C ALA A 58 13.08 5.13 5.06
N LYS A 59 14.13 5.30 5.87
CA LYS A 59 15.36 5.99 5.45
C LYS A 59 15.99 5.33 4.22
N GLU A 60 16.17 4.01 4.24
CA GLU A 60 16.82 3.30 3.14
C GLU A 60 16.03 3.38 1.83
N ILE A 61 14.70 3.28 1.90
CA ILE A 61 13.82 3.40 0.74
C ILE A 61 13.89 4.82 0.17
N ILE A 62 13.87 5.85 1.01
CA ILE A 62 13.97 7.24 0.55
C ILE A 62 15.33 7.52 -0.11
N GLU A 63 16.42 6.98 0.42
CA GLU A 63 17.75 7.10 -0.18
C GLU A 63 17.84 6.41 -1.56
N ARG A 64 17.11 5.31 -1.76
CA ARG A 64 17.25 4.44 -2.95
C ARG A 64 16.17 4.66 -4.02
N GLN A 65 15.03 5.28 -3.68
CA GLN A 65 13.90 5.39 -4.61
C GLN A 65 14.26 6.08 -5.93
N SER A 66 15.17 7.06 -5.91
CA SER A 66 15.58 7.76 -7.14
C SER A 66 16.31 6.84 -8.11
N ALA A 67 17.19 5.98 -7.60
CA ALA A 67 17.88 4.98 -8.43
C ALA A 67 16.92 3.91 -8.94
N TRP A 68 16.03 3.44 -8.07
CA TRP A 68 15.00 2.48 -8.42
C TRP A 68 14.10 2.97 -9.56
N ARG A 69 13.64 4.23 -9.50
CA ARG A 69 12.86 4.86 -10.58
C ARG A 69 13.64 4.91 -11.89
N ARG A 70 14.91 5.30 -11.87
CA ARG A 70 15.75 5.34 -13.09
C ARG A 70 15.84 3.97 -13.74
N VAL A 71 16.03 2.92 -12.96
CA VAL A 71 16.08 1.53 -13.48
C VAL A 71 14.75 1.13 -14.11
N VAL A 72 13.62 1.38 -13.43
CA VAL A 72 12.28 1.07 -13.96
C VAL A 72 12.00 1.83 -15.26
N CYS A 73 12.27 3.14 -15.31
CA CYS A 73 12.08 3.94 -16.52
C CYS A 73 12.95 3.46 -17.68
N LEU A 74 14.23 3.15 -17.41
CA LEU A 74 15.13 2.62 -18.43
C LEU A 74 14.61 1.28 -18.97
N ALA A 75 14.21 0.36 -18.10
CA ALA A 75 13.67 -0.93 -18.51
C ALA A 75 12.43 -0.77 -19.41
N ILE A 76 11.50 0.11 -19.05
CA ILE A 76 10.32 0.42 -19.86
C ILE A 76 10.71 0.96 -21.23
N ASN A 77 11.60 1.96 -21.28
CA ASN A 77 12.06 2.56 -22.54
C ASN A 77 12.82 1.56 -23.44
N SER A 78 13.43 0.54 -22.84
CA SER A 78 14.12 -0.53 -23.55
C SER A 78 13.24 -1.74 -23.85
N GLY A 79 11.94 -1.71 -23.53
CA GLY A 79 11.05 -2.86 -23.74
C GLY A 79 11.33 -4.06 -22.85
N ILE A 80 12.03 -3.87 -21.73
CA ILE A 80 12.39 -4.92 -20.76
C ILE A 80 11.31 -5.00 -19.67
N SER A 81 10.67 -6.16 -19.56
CA SER A 81 9.63 -6.41 -18.56
C SER A 81 10.22 -6.47 -17.13
N THR A 82 9.68 -5.65 -16.22
CA THR A 82 10.10 -5.59 -14.80
C THR A 82 8.90 -5.59 -13.84
N PRO A 83 8.05 -6.63 -13.87
CA PRO A 83 6.77 -6.62 -13.15
C PRO A 83 6.95 -6.47 -11.63
N GLY A 84 7.95 -7.14 -11.05
CA GLY A 84 8.25 -7.05 -9.62
C GLY A 84 8.69 -5.64 -9.19
N MET A 85 9.62 -5.02 -9.93
CA MET A 85 10.10 -3.66 -9.61
C MET A 85 9.05 -2.58 -9.87
N SER A 86 8.29 -2.72 -10.96
CA SER A 86 7.25 -1.76 -11.32
C SER A 86 6.07 -1.79 -10.34
N SER A 87 5.61 -3.00 -9.98
CA SER A 87 4.50 -3.14 -9.02
C SER A 87 4.88 -2.71 -7.61
N SER A 88 6.10 -3.04 -7.15
CA SER A 88 6.57 -2.58 -5.83
C SER A 88 6.73 -1.05 -5.79
N LEU A 89 7.14 -0.41 -6.89
CA LEU A 89 7.24 1.05 -6.98
C LEU A 89 5.86 1.71 -6.94
N ALA A 90 4.92 1.15 -7.70
CA ALA A 90 3.53 1.58 -7.67
C ALA A 90 2.92 1.41 -6.27
N TYR A 91 3.20 0.31 -5.57
CA TYR A 91 2.78 0.12 -4.18
C TYR A 91 3.37 1.17 -3.25
N PHE A 92 4.68 1.42 -3.32
CA PHE A 92 5.33 2.45 -2.51
C PHE A 92 4.72 3.83 -2.72
N ASP A 93 4.51 4.24 -3.97
CA ASP A 93 3.89 5.53 -4.30
C ASP A 93 2.42 5.59 -3.89
N THR A 94 1.68 4.50 -4.00
CA THR A 94 0.29 4.44 -3.53
C THR A 94 0.22 4.55 -2.02
N PHE A 95 1.06 3.80 -1.30
CA PHE A 95 1.03 3.72 0.16
C PHE A 95 1.39 5.04 0.84
N ARG A 96 2.31 5.83 0.25
CA ARG A 96 2.79 7.09 0.85
C ARG A 96 1.92 8.31 0.52
N ARG A 97 0.82 8.15 -0.23
CA ARG A 97 -0.05 9.24 -0.66
C ARG A 97 -1.28 9.32 0.23
N GLU A 98 -1.49 10.47 0.84
CA GLU A 98 -2.70 10.75 1.63
C GLU A 98 -3.97 10.73 0.77
N ARG A 99 -3.89 11.26 -0.46
CA ARG A 99 -5.01 11.29 -1.41
C ARG A 99 -4.67 10.53 -2.70
N LEU A 100 -5.52 9.55 -3.00
CA LEU A 100 -5.47 8.72 -4.20
C LEU A 100 -6.63 9.05 -5.15
N PRO A 101 -6.51 8.75 -6.45
CA PRO A 101 -7.58 8.99 -7.43
C PRO A 101 -8.79 8.05 -7.27
N ALA A 102 -8.91 7.33 -6.13
CA ALA A 102 -10.05 6.46 -5.82
C ALA A 102 -11.37 7.24 -5.70
N ASN A 103 -11.32 8.56 -5.50
CA ASN A 103 -12.49 9.44 -5.57
C ASN A 103 -13.19 9.38 -6.94
N LEU A 104 -12.44 9.25 -8.05
CA LEU A 104 -13.03 9.09 -9.37
C LEU A 104 -13.74 7.73 -9.51
N VAL A 105 -13.16 6.68 -8.95
CA VAL A 105 -13.79 5.34 -8.91
C VAL A 105 -15.08 5.40 -8.10
N GLN A 106 -15.08 6.07 -6.94
CA GLN A 106 -16.29 6.29 -6.15
C GLN A 106 -17.36 7.07 -6.93
N ALA A 107 -16.97 8.16 -7.61
CA ALA A 107 -17.88 8.93 -8.45
C ALA A 107 -18.48 8.09 -9.58
N GLN A 108 -17.67 7.26 -10.26
CA GLN A 108 -18.14 6.35 -11.30
C GLN A 108 -19.15 5.34 -10.73
N ARG A 109 -18.82 4.67 -9.62
CA ARG A 109 -19.71 3.70 -8.96
C ARG A 109 -21.04 4.33 -8.56
N ASP A 110 -21.03 5.54 -8.03
CA ASP A 110 -22.25 6.26 -7.70
C ASP A 110 -23.04 6.65 -8.97
N TYR A 111 -22.35 7.10 -10.02
CA TYR A 111 -22.96 7.49 -11.29
C TYR A 111 -23.73 6.36 -11.97
N PHE A 112 -23.11 5.19 -12.16
CA PHE A 112 -23.74 4.10 -12.92
C PHE A 112 -24.57 3.14 -12.07
N GLY A 113 -24.35 3.12 -10.75
CA GLY A 113 -24.87 2.07 -9.87
C GLY A 113 -25.48 2.55 -8.55
N ALA A 114 -25.60 3.87 -8.34
CA ALA A 114 -26.13 4.45 -7.09
C ALA A 114 -25.47 3.86 -5.82
N HIS A 115 -24.18 3.52 -5.92
CA HIS A 115 -23.44 2.86 -4.84
C HIS A 115 -23.09 3.78 -3.67
N THR A 116 -23.43 5.07 -3.75
CA THR A 116 -23.09 6.12 -2.79
C THR A 116 -21.57 6.33 -2.62
N TYR A 117 -21.19 7.43 -1.97
CA TYR A 117 -19.82 7.74 -1.58
C TYR A 117 -19.77 8.55 -0.28
N GLU A 118 -18.61 8.56 0.37
CA GLU A 118 -18.34 9.42 1.53
C GLU A 118 -17.63 10.71 1.10
N ARG A 119 -17.80 11.77 1.89
CA ARG A 119 -17.15 13.05 1.67
C ARG A 119 -16.07 13.30 2.71
N VAL A 120 -15.15 14.20 2.39
CA VAL A 120 -14.02 14.58 3.27
C VAL A 120 -14.38 15.70 4.24
N ASP A 121 -15.50 16.39 4.02
CA ASP A 121 -15.92 17.57 4.77
C ASP A 121 -17.17 17.34 5.63
N VAL A 122 -17.92 16.26 5.37
CA VAL A 122 -19.14 15.93 6.10
C VAL A 122 -19.24 14.41 6.24
N GLU A 123 -19.54 13.95 7.45
CA GLU A 123 -19.78 12.53 7.73
C GLU A 123 -21.10 12.07 7.11
N GLY A 124 -21.11 10.84 6.58
CA GLY A 124 -22.30 10.20 6.02
C GLY A 124 -22.08 9.62 4.62
N SER A 125 -23.15 9.01 4.11
CA SER A 125 -23.22 8.41 2.78
C SER A 125 -24.06 9.31 1.87
N PHE A 126 -23.50 9.63 0.70
CA PHE A 126 -24.07 10.58 -0.25
C PHE A 126 -24.32 9.89 -1.59
N HIS A 127 -25.49 10.16 -2.17
CA HIS A 127 -25.79 9.84 -3.57
C HIS A 127 -25.92 11.14 -4.35
N THR A 128 -25.38 11.18 -5.57
CA THR A 128 -25.52 12.33 -6.46
C THR A 128 -26.33 11.97 -7.69
N GLU A 129 -27.31 12.81 -8.01
CA GLU A 129 -28.12 12.68 -9.23
C GLU A 129 -27.37 13.30 -10.43
N TRP A 130 -26.29 12.65 -10.86
CA TRP A 130 -25.33 13.19 -11.84
C TRP A 130 -25.97 13.64 -13.17
N PHE A 131 -26.98 12.91 -13.66
CA PHE A 131 -27.70 13.27 -14.88
C PHE A 131 -28.47 14.59 -14.77
N LYS A 132 -29.00 14.92 -13.59
CA LYS A 132 -29.72 16.18 -13.35
C LYS A 132 -28.75 17.36 -13.42
N ILE A 133 -27.58 17.24 -12.78
CA ILE A 133 -26.52 18.24 -12.80
C ILE A 133 -26.04 18.47 -14.25
N ALA A 134 -25.75 17.40 -14.99
CA ALA A 134 -25.26 17.50 -16.37
C ALA A 134 -26.26 18.18 -17.33
N ARG A 135 -27.56 18.04 -17.08
CA ARG A 135 -28.61 18.73 -17.86
C ARG A 135 -28.71 20.22 -17.52
N GLN A 136 -28.58 20.58 -16.24
CA GLN A 136 -28.64 21.99 -15.80
C GLN A 136 -27.48 22.82 -16.35
N LEU A 137 -26.28 22.24 -16.52
CA LEU A 137 -25.11 22.92 -17.06
C LEU A 137 -25.19 23.24 -18.57
N LYS A 138 -26.18 22.67 -19.28
CA LYS A 138 -26.35 22.87 -20.73
C LYS A 138 -27.32 23.99 -21.09
N ASN A 139 -28.00 24.57 -20.10
CA ASN A 139 -28.90 25.72 -20.23
C ASN A 139 -28.24 26.96 -19.63
#